data_AF-A0A6C1E119-F1
#
_entry.id   AF-A0A6C1E119-F1
#
_cell.length_a   1.000
_cell.length_b   1.000
_cell.length_c   1.000
_cell.angle_alpha   90.00
_cell.angle_beta   90.00
_cell.angle_gamma   90.00
#
_symmetry.space_group_name_H-M   'P 1'
#
loop_
_entity.id
_entity.type
_entity.pdbx_description
1 polymer ?
#
loop_
_entity_poly.entity_id
_entity_poly.type
_entity_poly.pdbx_seq_one_letter_code
_entity_poly.pdbx_strand_id
1 'polypeptide(L)'
;MITQNSIPEVKEDFIGYVLHERRIRLPQFQDLGPADLVTLTKYLPTSSNINAINSTSRNGAAIIQSPAAVVADDSAASMATNGDASDTAVTTNYTNASIYSSSRNANDGAPMVAELHPLDKLKDEVGTFFYSMGVDTSGPTSIAIFLKEISEVISEKPQVWFGRKKTFNVARISFSTWNAFRRCDINVVVHIPGSIQNFIVDCNGESQNIEMCADYDLIWAETFVSGVVRSIMLMKENAEEGELQNLVETLILNPFTAGQIDDVPEMFIDLFPIVYHKGPLLGAPYYITNVTNTNNYLVETLVEIVKLTRNVSRAEIMLKNLATDNPEAIIILIKIFLVCDQELDAIKLTYDMLSQDKIINNTNNRMDYKSELLCLQAQFLIDKRQDYSLAQNIAQEAVNCSPSEFRPWYLLSKVYVKLNDIENALLILNSCPMSPLKEKYVLKRVAPLPSNNSLHLPLPIDVVLDEVTSLNPQDVQNEHRSADPMLVNLAASNLKSTFQLAYRLLTEIVQITGWENLLK
;
A
#
# COMPACT_ATOMS: atom_id res chain seq x y z
N MET A 1 -14.20 -12.51 7.08
CA MET A 1 -13.55 -13.50 7.96
C MET A 1 -12.34 -14.03 7.22
N ILE A 2 -11.17 -14.01 7.85
CA ILE A 2 -9.93 -14.49 7.25
C ILE A 2 -9.89 -16.00 7.37
N THR A 3 -9.54 -16.72 6.30
CA THR A 3 -9.40 -18.17 6.32
C THR A 3 -7.96 -18.56 6.02
N GLN A 4 -7.56 -19.76 6.44
CA GLN A 4 -6.19 -20.24 6.24
C GLN A 4 -5.81 -20.27 4.74
N ASN A 5 -6.81 -20.47 3.88
CA ASN A 5 -6.61 -20.55 2.43
C ASN A 5 -6.57 -19.19 1.74
N SER A 6 -6.82 -18.08 2.45
CA SER A 6 -6.68 -16.73 1.91
C SER A 6 -5.32 -16.09 2.26
N ILE A 7 -4.49 -16.75 3.07
CA ILE A 7 -3.21 -16.20 3.55
C ILE A 7 -2.07 -16.73 2.67
N PRO A 8 -1.50 -15.92 1.76
CA PRO A 8 -0.29 -16.31 1.06
C PRO A 8 0.89 -16.32 2.03
N GLU A 9 1.92 -17.12 1.74
CA GLU A 9 3.13 -17.14 2.56
C GLU A 9 4.38 -17.31 1.72
N VAL A 10 5.44 -16.62 2.11
CA VAL A 10 6.80 -16.81 1.58
C VAL A 10 7.67 -17.36 2.68
N LYS A 11 8.30 -18.52 2.44
CA LYS A 11 9.28 -19.10 3.34
C LYS A 11 10.58 -18.29 3.31
N GLU A 12 11.10 -17.95 4.49
CA GLU A 12 12.40 -17.30 4.63
C GLU A 12 13.57 -18.30 4.53
N ASP A 13 14.73 -17.81 4.07
CA ASP A 13 16.00 -18.58 4.13
C ASP A 13 16.49 -18.78 5.55
N PHE A 14 16.39 -17.70 6.35
CA PHE A 14 16.64 -17.70 7.78
C PHE A 14 15.62 -16.79 8.46
N ILE A 15 15.29 -17.12 9.70
CA ILE A 15 14.27 -16.39 10.47
C ILE A 15 14.70 -14.93 10.61
N GLY A 16 13.83 -14.01 10.18
CA GLY A 16 14.09 -12.57 10.23
C GLY A 16 14.80 -12.00 9.00
N TYR A 17 14.97 -12.78 7.94
CA TYR A 17 15.53 -12.33 6.65
C TYR A 17 14.77 -11.11 6.11
N VAL A 18 13.44 -11.17 6.04
CA VAL A 18 12.64 -10.09 5.43
C VAL A 18 12.69 -8.80 6.25
N LEU A 19 12.76 -8.91 7.58
CA LEU A 19 12.85 -7.75 8.48
C LEU A 19 14.20 -7.04 8.32
N HIS A 20 15.27 -7.81 8.18
CA HIS A 20 16.60 -7.29 7.87
C HIS A 20 16.61 -6.55 6.51
N GLU A 21 16.06 -7.18 5.47
CA GLU A 21 15.93 -6.60 4.14
C GLU A 21 15.05 -5.34 4.13
N ARG A 22 13.99 -5.29 4.94
CA ARG A 22 13.14 -4.10 5.13
C ARG A 22 13.92 -2.97 5.79
N ARG A 23 14.65 -3.26 6.88
CA ARG A 23 15.46 -2.27 7.61
C ARG A 23 16.50 -1.60 6.72
N ILE A 24 17.18 -2.37 5.86
CA ILE A 24 18.17 -1.84 4.91
C ILE A 24 17.54 -0.88 3.88
N ARG A 25 16.27 -1.10 3.51
CA ARG A 25 15.58 -0.32 2.48
C ARG A 25 14.82 0.90 3.02
N LEU A 26 14.73 1.09 4.35
CA LEU A 26 14.04 2.24 4.95
C LEU A 26 14.40 3.61 4.33
N PRO A 27 15.69 3.93 4.07
CA PRO A 27 16.04 5.23 3.46
C PRO A 27 15.50 5.41 2.03
N GLN A 28 15.24 4.31 1.33
CA GLN A 28 14.85 4.29 -0.08
C GLN A 28 13.34 4.44 -0.27
N PHE A 29 12.55 4.25 0.78
CA PHE A 29 11.10 4.43 0.71
C PHE A 29 10.74 5.90 0.50
N GLN A 30 9.92 6.12 -0.53
CA GLN A 30 9.39 7.41 -0.96
C GLN A 30 7.85 7.38 -0.94
N ASP A 31 7.24 8.57 -0.98
CA ASP A 31 5.79 8.76 -1.03
C ASP A 31 5.06 7.98 0.07
N LEU A 32 4.07 7.15 -0.31
CA LEU A 32 3.24 6.38 0.61
C LEU A 32 3.97 5.21 1.28
N GLY A 33 5.15 4.82 0.78
CA GLY A 33 6.00 3.77 1.33
C GLY A 33 5.61 2.34 0.94
N PRO A 34 6.16 1.32 1.61
CA PRO A 34 5.91 -0.09 1.32
C PRO A 34 4.55 -0.55 1.87
N ALA A 35 4.11 -1.73 1.42
CA ALA A 35 3.02 -2.46 2.07
C ALA A 35 3.38 -2.82 3.52
N ASP A 36 2.34 -3.05 4.34
CA ASP A 36 2.55 -3.58 5.68
C ASP A 36 3.07 -5.02 5.57
N LEU A 37 3.93 -5.42 6.49
CA LEU A 37 4.62 -6.71 6.46
C LEU A 37 4.26 -7.52 7.70
N VAL A 38 3.80 -8.75 7.49
CA VAL A 38 3.54 -9.72 8.55
C VAL A 38 4.62 -10.79 8.50
N THR A 39 5.28 -11.04 9.63
CA THR A 39 6.24 -12.15 9.74
C THR A 39 5.82 -13.12 10.83
N LEU A 40 6.04 -14.40 10.60
CA LEU A 40 5.66 -15.49 11.48
C LEU A 40 6.85 -16.39 11.73
N THR A 41 7.04 -16.78 12.98
CA THR A 41 7.92 -17.87 13.37
C THR A 41 7.05 -19.03 13.83
N LYS A 42 7.06 -20.10 13.04
CA LYS A 42 6.22 -21.29 13.23
C LYS A 42 7.08 -22.49 13.61
N TYR A 43 6.53 -23.43 14.37
CA TYR A 43 7.21 -24.68 14.70
C TYR A 43 6.26 -25.87 14.57
N LEU A 44 6.83 -27.06 14.34
CA LEU A 44 6.07 -28.30 14.47
C LEU A 44 6.01 -28.69 15.96
N PRO A 45 4.82 -28.96 16.52
CA PRO A 45 4.71 -29.42 17.89
C PRO A 45 5.45 -30.76 18.08
N THR A 46 6.50 -30.76 18.91
CA THR A 46 7.20 -31.97 19.38
C THR A 46 7.12 -32.03 20.90
N SER A 47 7.25 -33.23 21.49
CA SER A 47 7.25 -33.41 22.96
C SER A 47 8.31 -32.56 23.66
N SER A 48 9.43 -32.24 22.99
CA SER A 48 10.45 -31.29 23.46
C SER A 48 9.99 -29.83 23.49
N ASN A 49 9.18 -29.39 22.53
CA ASN A 49 8.76 -27.99 22.39
C ASN A 49 7.74 -27.61 23.49
N ILE A 50 6.89 -28.55 23.92
CA ILE A 50 5.93 -28.35 25.02
C ILE A 50 6.65 -28.06 26.36
N ASN A 51 7.79 -28.72 26.61
CA ASN A 51 8.58 -28.52 27.83
C ASN A 51 9.32 -27.17 27.83
N ALA A 52 9.75 -26.67 26.67
CA ALA A 52 10.42 -25.37 26.54
C ALA A 52 9.46 -24.21 26.85
N ILE A 53 8.25 -24.22 26.29
CA ILE A 53 7.21 -23.20 26.51
C ILE A 53 6.74 -23.16 27.98
N ASN A 54 6.64 -24.33 28.63
CA ASN A 54 6.30 -24.41 30.04
C ASN A 54 7.44 -23.95 30.98
N SER A 55 8.70 -23.97 30.51
CA SER A 55 9.85 -23.52 31.29
C SER A 55 10.00 -21.99 31.29
N THR A 56 9.70 -21.32 30.18
CA THR A 56 9.70 -19.84 30.09
C THR A 56 8.57 -19.21 30.90
N SER A 57 7.43 -19.89 31.04
CA SER A 57 6.32 -19.49 31.93
C SER A 57 6.64 -19.56 33.42
N ARG A 58 7.65 -20.36 33.85
CA ARG A 58 7.96 -20.59 35.27
C ARG A 58 9.03 -19.69 35.87
N ASN A 59 9.77 -18.93 35.07
CA ASN A 59 10.90 -18.11 35.56
C ASN A 59 10.49 -16.81 36.29
N GLY A 60 9.21 -16.64 36.66
CA GLY A 60 8.71 -15.52 37.48
C GLY A 60 8.72 -15.74 39.00
N ALA A 61 9.17 -16.89 39.51
CA ALA A 61 9.18 -17.17 40.95
C ALA A 61 10.52 -17.79 41.40
N ALA A 62 11.29 -17.03 42.17
CA ALA A 62 12.46 -17.53 42.88
C ALA A 62 12.05 -18.38 44.09
N ILE A 63 12.78 -19.47 44.38
CA ILE A 63 13.21 -19.94 45.73
C ILE A 63 14.08 -21.23 45.61
N ILE A 64 15.36 -21.09 46.02
CA ILE A 64 16.23 -21.94 46.87
C ILE A 64 16.51 -23.43 46.50
N GLN A 65 17.82 -23.74 46.37
CA GLN A 65 18.47 -25.06 46.12
C GLN A 65 18.38 -26.04 47.33
N SER A 66 18.50 -27.37 47.22
CA SER A 66 19.69 -28.22 46.90
C SER A 66 19.40 -29.70 47.34
N PRO A 67 20.29 -30.73 47.22
CA PRO A 67 20.98 -31.27 46.03
C PRO A 67 20.94 -32.84 45.89
N ALA A 68 21.42 -33.32 44.73
CA ALA A 68 22.13 -34.59 44.41
C ALA A 68 21.38 -35.95 44.32
N ALA A 69 21.52 -36.61 43.16
CA ALA A 69 22.05 -37.99 43.05
C ALA A 69 22.41 -38.35 41.59
N VAL A 70 23.58 -38.95 41.45
CA VAL A 70 24.23 -39.50 40.24
C VAL A 70 23.71 -40.90 39.97
N VAL A 71 23.34 -41.25 38.73
CA VAL A 71 23.52 -42.61 38.17
C VAL A 71 23.69 -42.51 36.65
N ALA A 72 24.75 -43.12 36.14
CA ALA A 72 25.01 -43.37 34.72
C ALA A 72 24.29 -44.65 34.27
N ASP A 73 23.88 -44.74 33.00
CA ASP A 73 24.12 -45.98 32.27
C ASP A 73 24.13 -45.85 30.75
N ASP A 74 24.81 -46.83 30.18
CA ASP A 74 25.39 -46.96 28.85
C ASP A 74 24.41 -47.22 27.67
N SER A 75 24.87 -46.81 26.49
CA SER A 75 24.88 -47.56 25.21
C SER A 75 23.57 -47.79 24.41
N ALA A 76 23.60 -47.39 23.13
CA ALA A 76 23.71 -48.31 21.97
C ALA A 76 23.49 -47.57 20.63
N ALA A 77 24.25 -48.00 19.63
CA ALA A 77 24.43 -47.41 18.31
C ALA A 77 23.40 -47.86 17.24
N SER A 78 23.20 -47.05 16.20
CA SER A 78 23.03 -47.45 14.79
C SER A 78 22.96 -46.17 13.93
N MET A 79 24.02 -45.82 13.20
CA MET A 79 24.39 -46.25 11.83
C MET A 79 23.46 -45.69 10.73
N ALA A 80 24.11 -44.91 9.87
CA ALA A 80 23.59 -44.12 8.77
C ALA A 80 23.31 -44.94 7.50
N THR A 81 22.52 -44.37 6.58
CA THR A 81 22.67 -44.58 5.14
C THR A 81 22.36 -43.29 4.38
N ASN A 82 23.38 -42.78 3.68
CA ASN A 82 23.32 -41.74 2.66
C ASN A 82 22.65 -42.24 1.38
N GLY A 83 22.02 -41.34 0.63
CA GLY A 83 21.57 -41.57 -0.74
C GLY A 83 21.53 -40.24 -1.52
N ASP A 84 22.62 -39.94 -2.22
CA ASP A 84 22.71 -38.91 -3.24
C ASP A 84 21.94 -39.33 -4.50
N ALA A 85 21.26 -38.38 -5.16
CA ALA A 85 21.02 -38.42 -6.60
C ALA A 85 20.84 -37.00 -7.15
N SER A 86 21.79 -36.65 -8.00
CA SER A 86 21.90 -35.49 -8.88
C SER A 86 20.76 -35.38 -9.89
N ASP A 87 20.33 -34.16 -10.22
CA ASP A 87 19.90 -33.88 -11.59
C ASP A 87 20.12 -32.41 -12.01
N THR A 88 20.60 -32.28 -13.23
CA THR A 88 21.19 -31.11 -13.87
C THR A 88 20.18 -30.20 -14.58
N ALA A 89 20.38 -28.90 -14.37
CA ALA A 89 20.01 -27.68 -15.11
C ALA A 89 19.20 -27.73 -16.43
N VAL A 90 18.26 -26.78 -16.55
CA VAL A 90 17.97 -26.05 -17.79
C VAL A 90 17.87 -24.55 -17.48
N THR A 91 18.68 -23.76 -18.17
CA THR A 91 18.90 -22.31 -17.97
C THR A 91 18.04 -21.52 -18.96
N THR A 92 17.32 -20.49 -18.50
CA THR A 92 16.72 -19.46 -19.38
C THR A 92 17.10 -18.07 -18.88
N ASN A 93 17.72 -17.30 -19.78
CA ASN A 93 18.34 -16.00 -19.56
C ASN A 93 17.28 -14.88 -19.40
N TYR A 94 17.34 -14.16 -18.27
CA TYR A 94 16.89 -12.77 -18.16
C TYR A 94 18.07 -11.94 -17.62
N THR A 95 18.78 -11.30 -18.54
CA THR A 95 19.85 -10.34 -18.24
C THR A 95 19.23 -8.98 -17.98
N ASN A 96 19.20 -8.56 -16.71
CA ASN A 96 19.49 -7.20 -16.21
C ASN A 96 19.33 -7.09 -14.68
N ALA A 97 19.89 -8.06 -13.95
CA ALA A 97 20.07 -7.98 -12.50
C ALA A 97 21.49 -8.48 -12.17
N SER A 98 22.51 -7.72 -12.55
CA SER A 98 23.90 -8.08 -12.23
C SER A 98 24.74 -6.84 -11.95
N ILE A 99 24.37 -6.11 -10.90
CA ILE A 99 25.34 -5.41 -10.05
C ILE A 99 24.84 -5.72 -8.63
N TYR A 100 25.69 -6.26 -7.77
CA TYR A 100 25.39 -6.77 -6.41
C TYR A 100 24.92 -8.23 -6.27
N SER A 101 25.57 -9.18 -6.96
CA SER A 101 25.65 -10.57 -6.49
C SER A 101 26.99 -10.84 -5.80
N SER A 102 27.22 -10.19 -4.65
CA SER A 102 28.26 -10.64 -3.73
C SER A 102 27.70 -11.78 -2.89
N SER A 103 28.28 -12.98 -3.03
CA SER A 103 28.01 -14.15 -2.19
C SER A 103 28.17 -13.76 -0.71
N ARG A 104 27.07 -13.60 0.02
CA ARG A 104 27.08 -13.37 1.47
C ARG A 104 26.76 -14.68 2.17
N ASN A 105 27.68 -15.12 3.03
CA ASN A 105 27.49 -16.29 3.87
C ASN A 105 26.36 -16.03 4.87
N ALA A 106 25.50 -17.05 5.08
CA ALA A 106 24.37 -17.00 6.02
C ALA A 106 24.75 -16.62 7.47
N ASN A 107 26.04 -16.66 7.82
CA ASN A 107 26.55 -16.34 9.15
C ASN A 107 26.72 -14.84 9.43
N ASP A 108 26.72 -13.95 8.43
CA ASP A 108 26.94 -12.51 8.67
C ASP A 108 25.66 -11.74 9.06
N GLY A 109 24.47 -12.30 8.80
CA GLY A 109 23.17 -11.69 9.17
C GLY A 109 22.67 -12.09 10.56
N ALA A 110 23.07 -13.25 11.06
CA ALA A 110 22.61 -13.82 12.32
C ALA A 110 22.89 -13.00 13.60
N PRO A 111 24.03 -12.28 13.75
CA PRO A 111 24.30 -11.54 14.98
C PRO A 111 23.53 -10.21 15.11
N MET A 112 23.17 -9.55 14.00
CA MET A 112 22.45 -8.26 14.05
C MET A 112 20.91 -8.41 14.15
N VAL A 113 20.36 -9.57 13.76
CA VAL A 113 18.94 -9.90 13.95
C VAL A 113 18.63 -10.29 15.40
N ALA A 114 19.63 -10.82 16.13
CA ALA A 114 19.51 -11.22 17.53
C ALA A 114 19.27 -10.06 18.51
N GLU A 115 19.63 -8.81 18.13
CA GLU A 115 19.38 -7.61 18.94
C GLU A 115 17.91 -7.15 18.94
N LEU A 116 17.16 -7.44 17.87
CA LEU A 116 15.74 -7.10 17.75
C LEU A 116 14.81 -8.26 18.12
N HIS A 117 15.28 -9.49 17.89
CA HIS A 117 14.46 -10.70 18.02
C HIS A 117 15.30 -11.85 18.60
N PRO A 118 15.16 -12.17 19.89
CA PRO A 118 15.74 -13.39 20.45
C PRO A 118 15.23 -14.58 19.64
N LEU A 119 16.13 -15.43 19.16
CA LEU A 119 15.73 -16.70 18.54
C LEU A 119 15.10 -17.57 19.63
N ASP A 120 13.84 -17.93 19.43
CA ASP A 120 13.24 -19.01 20.21
C ASP A 120 14.05 -20.28 19.91
N LYS A 121 14.35 -21.07 20.95
CA LYS A 121 15.13 -22.32 20.79
C LYS A 121 14.19 -23.49 20.56
N LEU A 122 13.19 -23.38 19.69
CA LEU A 122 12.30 -24.49 19.37
C LEU A 122 12.92 -25.33 18.24
N LYS A 123 12.68 -26.65 18.29
CA LYS A 123 13.09 -27.55 17.21
C LYS A 123 12.14 -27.40 16.02
N ASP A 124 12.71 -27.45 14.81
CA ASP A 124 12.01 -27.37 13.52
C ASP A 124 11.24 -26.06 13.29
N GLU A 125 11.85 -24.93 13.66
CA GLU A 125 11.31 -23.60 13.38
C GLU A 125 11.42 -23.23 11.89
N VAL A 126 10.40 -22.52 11.40
CA VAL A 126 10.33 -21.98 10.05
C VAL A 126 9.86 -20.52 10.15
N GLY A 127 10.62 -19.62 9.53
CA GLY A 127 10.22 -18.25 9.29
C GLY A 127 9.39 -18.15 8.00
N THR A 128 8.24 -17.49 8.07
CA THR A 128 7.45 -17.13 6.89
C THR A 128 6.99 -15.68 6.97
N PHE A 129 6.66 -15.08 5.83
CA PHE A 129 6.11 -13.73 5.79
C PHE A 129 5.09 -13.57 4.66
N PHE A 130 4.29 -12.52 4.77
CA PHE A 130 3.42 -12.03 3.70
C PHE A 130 3.17 -10.53 3.87
N TYR A 131 2.71 -9.87 2.81
CA TYR A 131 2.33 -8.46 2.89
C TYR A 131 0.85 -8.33 3.23
N SER A 132 0.48 -7.27 3.93
CA SER A 132 -0.90 -6.97 4.29
C SER A 132 -1.27 -5.55 3.88
N MET A 133 -2.56 -5.32 3.61
CA MET A 133 -3.12 -4.00 3.38
C MET A 133 -4.51 -3.90 4.02
N GLY A 134 -4.88 -2.72 4.50
CA GLY A 134 -6.21 -2.45 5.07
C GLY A 134 -6.41 -2.95 6.50
N VAL A 135 -5.33 -3.22 7.25
CA VAL A 135 -5.42 -3.56 8.68
C VAL A 135 -5.64 -2.30 9.50
N ASP A 136 -6.47 -2.39 10.54
CA ASP A 136 -6.66 -1.30 11.50
C ASP A 136 -5.40 -1.08 12.35
N THR A 137 -4.77 0.08 12.14
CA THR A 137 -3.53 0.53 12.79
C THR A 137 -3.78 1.70 13.76
N SER A 138 -5.03 1.90 14.19
CA SER A 138 -5.43 2.91 15.19
C SER A 138 -4.68 2.78 16.52
N GLY A 139 -4.23 1.57 16.87
CA GLY A 139 -3.36 1.33 18.01
C GLY A 139 -2.80 -0.09 18.05
N PRO A 140 -1.91 -0.36 19.02
CA PRO A 140 -1.25 -1.66 19.14
C PRO A 140 -2.23 -2.79 19.49
N THR A 141 -3.32 -2.48 20.18
CA THR A 141 -4.37 -3.44 20.54
C THR A 141 -5.10 -3.97 19.30
N SER A 142 -5.51 -3.10 18.37
CA SER A 142 -6.18 -3.50 17.12
C SER A 142 -5.27 -4.40 16.27
N ILE A 143 -4.00 -4.03 16.18
CA ILE A 143 -2.98 -4.84 15.49
C ILE A 143 -2.80 -6.19 16.19
N ALA A 144 -2.71 -6.23 17.52
CA ALA A 144 -2.56 -7.48 18.26
C ALA A 144 -3.77 -8.41 18.10
N ILE A 145 -5.00 -7.88 18.02
CA ILE A 145 -6.21 -8.66 17.73
C ILE A 145 -6.10 -9.29 16.33
N PHE A 146 -5.73 -8.51 15.32
CA PHE A 146 -5.51 -9.01 13.96
C PHE A 146 -4.44 -10.12 13.92
N LEU A 147 -3.28 -9.90 14.54
CA LEU A 147 -2.20 -10.90 14.58
C LEU A 147 -2.63 -12.18 15.31
N LYS A 148 -3.45 -12.04 16.36
CA LYS A 148 -4.01 -13.18 17.08
C LYS A 148 -4.98 -13.98 16.21
N GLU A 149 -5.87 -13.32 15.45
CA GLU A 149 -6.75 -13.98 14.48
C GLU A 149 -5.94 -14.79 13.46
N ILE A 150 -4.88 -14.21 12.88
CA ILE A 150 -3.97 -14.91 11.96
C ILE A 150 -3.32 -16.13 12.64
N SER A 151 -2.84 -15.97 13.87
CA SER A 151 -2.22 -17.07 14.61
C SER A 151 -3.18 -18.22 14.90
N GLU A 152 -4.43 -17.91 15.28
CA GLU A 152 -5.47 -18.89 15.56
C GLU A 152 -5.84 -19.65 14.28
N VAL A 153 -6.06 -18.94 13.17
CA VAL A 153 -6.38 -19.54 11.86
C VAL A 153 -5.29 -20.48 11.37
N ILE A 154 -4.02 -20.14 11.57
CA ILE A 154 -2.88 -20.98 11.17
C ILE A 154 -2.75 -22.22 12.06
N SER A 155 -3.06 -22.09 13.36
CA SER A 155 -2.87 -23.17 14.35
C SER A 155 -4.08 -24.11 14.43
N GLU A 156 -5.27 -23.68 14.02
CA GLU A 156 -6.52 -24.46 14.15
C GLU A 156 -6.54 -25.69 13.23
N LYS A 157 -6.10 -25.54 11.97
CA LYS A 157 -6.18 -26.59 10.94
C LYS A 157 -4.81 -26.91 10.36
N PRO A 158 -4.53 -28.20 10.05
CA PRO A 158 -3.30 -28.58 9.36
C PRO A 158 -3.21 -27.87 8.01
N GLN A 159 -2.15 -27.10 7.83
CA GLN A 159 -1.87 -26.39 6.59
C GLN A 159 -1.40 -27.38 5.53
N VAL A 160 -1.94 -27.29 4.32
CA VAL A 160 -1.32 -27.93 3.15
C VAL A 160 -0.09 -27.11 2.82
N TRP A 161 1.11 -27.67 3.02
CA TRP A 161 2.38 -26.99 2.83
C TRP A 161 3.24 -27.77 1.82
N PHE A 162 3.40 -27.22 0.61
CA PHE A 162 4.08 -27.88 -0.52
C PHE A 162 3.66 -29.36 -0.70
N GLY A 163 2.34 -29.59 -0.70
CA GLY A 163 1.72 -30.91 -0.89
C GLY A 163 1.67 -31.80 0.36
N ARG A 164 2.21 -31.37 1.51
CA ARG A 164 2.16 -32.12 2.77
C ARG A 164 1.32 -31.40 3.82
N LYS A 165 0.43 -32.11 4.49
CA LYS A 165 -0.33 -31.55 5.62
C LYS A 165 0.58 -31.45 6.83
N LYS A 166 0.75 -30.25 7.38
CA LYS A 166 1.54 -29.97 8.57
C LYS A 166 0.71 -29.14 9.55
N THR A 167 0.72 -29.54 10.82
CA THR A 167 0.13 -28.75 11.90
C THR A 167 1.21 -27.85 12.48
N PHE A 168 1.17 -26.56 12.14
CA PHE A 168 2.10 -25.57 12.65
C PHE A 168 1.47 -24.84 13.83
N ASN A 169 2.29 -24.55 14.84
CA ASN A 169 1.95 -23.58 15.87
C ASN A 169 2.79 -22.32 15.67
N VAL A 170 2.20 -21.16 15.93
CA VAL A 170 2.91 -19.87 15.87
C VAL A 170 3.55 -19.59 17.22
N ALA A 171 4.86 -19.41 17.26
CA ALA A 171 5.59 -18.97 18.44
C ALA A 171 5.61 -17.44 18.54
N ARG A 172 5.81 -16.78 17.39
CA ARG A 172 5.93 -15.33 17.29
C ARG A 172 5.30 -14.84 15.99
N ILE A 173 4.64 -13.69 16.07
CA ILE A 173 4.11 -12.98 14.91
C ILE A 173 4.39 -11.49 15.05
N SER A 174 4.82 -10.85 13.97
CA SER A 174 5.09 -9.40 13.94
C SER A 174 4.33 -8.72 12.82
N PHE A 175 4.02 -7.45 13.03
CA PHE A 175 3.41 -6.54 12.06
C PHE A 175 4.28 -5.29 11.94
N SER A 176 4.77 -5.00 10.74
CA SER A 176 5.59 -3.82 10.43
C SER A 176 4.83 -2.91 9.47
N THR A 177 4.50 -1.70 9.91
CA THR A 177 3.74 -0.71 9.14
C THR A 177 4.51 0.60 9.02
N TRP A 178 4.41 1.24 7.86
CA TRP A 178 5.14 2.46 7.58
C TRP A 178 4.32 3.70 7.95
N ASN A 179 4.94 4.67 8.61
CA ASN A 179 4.39 6.02 8.78
C ASN A 179 5.13 6.96 7.81
N ALA A 180 4.46 7.34 6.73
CA ALA A 180 5.01 8.20 5.68
C ALA A 180 5.23 9.66 6.13
N PHE A 181 4.50 10.15 7.14
CA PHE A 181 4.65 11.52 7.63
C PHE A 181 5.99 11.73 8.34
N ARG A 182 6.44 10.73 9.12
CA ARG A 182 7.72 10.77 9.87
C ARG A 182 8.84 9.97 9.23
N ARG A 183 8.52 9.18 8.19
CA ARG A 183 9.44 8.25 7.51
C ARG A 183 10.06 7.26 8.49
N CYS A 184 9.21 6.59 9.24
CA CYS A 184 9.59 5.55 10.21
C CYS A 184 8.73 4.31 10.07
N ASP A 185 9.25 3.17 10.52
CA ASP A 185 8.58 1.88 10.50
C ASP A 185 8.18 1.49 11.92
N ILE A 186 6.89 1.24 12.12
CA ILE A 186 6.31 0.85 13.41
C ILE A 186 6.11 -0.64 13.43
N ASN A 187 6.65 -1.27 14.46
CA ASN A 187 6.73 -2.71 14.60
C ASN A 187 6.01 -3.14 15.87
N VAL A 188 5.01 -4.01 15.71
CA VAL A 188 4.29 -4.65 16.80
C VAL A 188 4.62 -6.14 16.76
N VAL A 189 5.22 -6.66 17.82
CA VAL A 189 5.61 -8.07 17.94
C VAL A 189 4.80 -8.73 19.04
N VAL A 190 4.11 -9.81 18.71
CA VAL A 190 3.35 -10.62 19.65
C VAL A 190 4.05 -11.96 19.82
N HIS A 191 4.49 -12.25 21.05
CA HIS A 191 4.98 -13.55 21.46
C HIS A 191 3.83 -14.37 22.02
N ILE A 192 3.67 -15.61 21.55
CA ILE A 192 2.55 -16.46 21.90
C ILE A 192 3.05 -17.63 22.75
N PRO A 193 2.61 -17.77 24.03
CA PRO A 193 1.74 -16.86 24.78
C PRO A 193 2.54 -15.78 25.53
N GLY A 194 2.09 -14.51 25.50
CA GLY A 194 2.23 -13.64 26.67
C GLY A 194 2.96 -12.31 26.58
N SER A 195 3.47 -11.81 25.44
CA SER A 195 3.96 -10.42 25.41
C SER A 195 3.74 -9.69 24.10
N ILE A 196 3.46 -8.39 24.20
CA ILE A 196 3.37 -7.46 23.07
C ILE A 196 4.53 -6.48 23.24
N GLN A 197 5.32 -6.29 22.18
CA GLN A 197 6.41 -5.32 22.13
C GLN A 197 6.19 -4.38 20.96
N ASN A 198 6.31 -3.08 21.23
CA ASN A 198 6.08 -2.02 20.25
C ASN A 198 7.34 -1.17 20.11
N PHE A 199 7.92 -1.13 18.92
CA PHE A 199 9.10 -0.31 18.65
C PHE A 199 9.00 0.41 17.31
N ILE A 200 9.61 1.58 17.26
CA ILE A 200 9.75 2.41 16.07
C ILE A 200 11.18 2.26 15.55
N VAL A 201 11.32 2.10 14.23
CA VAL A 201 12.60 2.11 13.54
C VAL A 201 12.62 3.33 12.63
N ASP A 202 13.56 4.24 12.87
CA ASP A 202 13.71 5.43 12.04
C ASP A 202 14.35 5.11 10.68
N CYS A 203 14.45 6.11 9.80
CA CYS A 203 15.09 5.95 8.50
C CYS A 203 16.61 5.67 8.59
N ASN A 204 17.25 5.94 9.74
CA ASN A 204 18.65 5.61 9.99
C ASN A 204 18.82 4.17 10.48
N GLY A 205 17.71 3.49 10.78
CA GLY A 205 17.68 2.14 11.31
C GLY A 205 17.80 2.07 12.83
N GLU A 206 17.78 3.19 13.56
CA GLU A 206 17.78 3.19 15.03
C GLU A 206 16.41 2.78 15.57
N SER A 207 16.41 1.96 16.63
CA SER A 207 15.19 1.38 17.21
C SER A 207 14.92 1.95 18.59
N GLN A 208 13.69 2.43 18.81
CA GLN A 208 13.23 2.98 20.09
C GLN A 208 11.90 2.36 20.50
N ASN A 209 11.67 2.19 21.80
CA ASN A 209 10.36 1.78 22.31
C ASN A 209 9.34 2.93 22.16
N ILE A 210 8.19 2.64 21.54
CA ILE A 210 7.15 3.64 21.23
C ILE A 210 6.55 4.24 22.51
N GLU A 211 6.41 3.45 23.58
CA GLU A 211 5.83 3.90 24.87
C GLU A 211 6.69 4.97 25.55
N MET A 212 7.95 5.10 25.16
CA MET A 212 8.88 6.11 25.68
C MET A 212 8.87 7.41 24.86
N CYS A 213 8.15 7.45 23.74
CA CYS A 213 8.07 8.64 22.89
C CYS A 213 7.03 9.62 23.45
N ALA A 214 7.39 10.91 23.53
CA ALA A 214 6.49 11.96 24.01
C ALA A 214 5.23 12.13 23.11
N ASP A 215 5.36 11.82 21.82
CA ASP A 215 4.31 11.97 20.81
C ASP A 215 3.48 10.67 20.60
N TYR A 216 3.38 9.80 21.61
CA TYR A 216 2.78 8.46 21.49
C TYR A 216 1.45 8.43 20.70
N ASP A 217 0.46 9.23 21.11
CA ASP A 217 -0.87 9.24 20.46
C ASP A 217 -0.81 9.76 19.02
N LEU A 218 0.03 10.78 18.78
CA LEU A 218 0.19 11.36 17.45
C LEU A 218 0.88 10.39 16.49
N ILE A 219 1.84 9.59 16.98
CA ILE A 219 2.50 8.55 16.17
C ILE A 219 1.45 7.54 15.69
N TRP A 220 0.58 7.05 16.58
CA TRP A 220 -0.47 6.11 16.17
C TRP A 220 -1.50 6.72 15.23
N ALA A 221 -1.93 7.97 15.48
CA ALA A 221 -2.84 8.68 14.58
C ALA A 221 -2.25 8.85 13.17
N GLU A 222 -0.99 9.27 13.05
CA GLU A 222 -0.29 9.39 11.77
C GLU A 222 -0.13 8.04 11.07
N THR A 223 0.12 6.98 11.83
CA THR A 223 0.31 5.62 11.30
C THR A 223 -0.98 5.05 10.76
N PHE A 224 -2.07 5.22 11.51
CA PHE A 224 -3.42 4.91 11.08
C PHE A 224 -3.77 5.61 9.78
N VAL A 225 -3.62 6.94 9.73
CA VAL A 225 -3.91 7.70 8.51
C VAL A 225 -3.00 7.24 7.36
N SER A 226 -1.71 7.00 7.60
CA SER A 226 -0.77 6.55 6.57
C SER A 226 -1.16 5.18 5.98
N GLY A 227 -1.60 4.24 6.82
CA GLY A 227 -2.08 2.92 6.39
C GLY A 227 -3.40 2.99 5.60
N VAL A 228 -4.35 3.83 6.03
CA VAL A 228 -5.62 4.03 5.31
C VAL A 228 -5.38 4.70 3.96
N VAL A 229 -4.55 5.74 3.90
CA VAL A 229 -4.17 6.41 2.65
C VAL A 229 -3.51 5.41 1.68
N ARG A 230 -2.56 4.60 2.14
CA ARG A 230 -1.95 3.52 1.32
C ARG A 230 -3.01 2.59 0.74
N SER A 231 -3.95 2.14 1.58
CA SER A 231 -4.97 1.15 1.20
C SER A 231 -5.94 1.69 0.14
N ILE A 232 -6.44 2.92 0.33
CA ILE A 232 -7.41 3.53 -0.58
C ILE A 232 -6.73 4.01 -1.88
N MET A 233 -5.56 4.64 -1.79
CA MET A 233 -4.85 5.15 -2.98
C MET A 233 -4.33 4.03 -3.88
N LEU A 234 -3.96 2.87 -3.33
CA LEU A 234 -3.63 1.69 -4.11
C LEU A 234 -4.78 1.32 -5.07
N MET A 235 -6.02 1.31 -4.57
CA MET A 235 -7.18 0.98 -5.41
C MET A 235 -7.51 2.12 -6.37
N LYS A 236 -7.58 3.36 -5.86
CA LYS A 236 -7.98 4.52 -6.64
C LYS A 236 -7.07 4.79 -7.84
N GLU A 237 -5.75 4.71 -7.68
CA GLU A 237 -4.81 4.97 -8.78
C GLU A 237 -4.72 3.84 -9.81
N ASN A 238 -5.09 2.62 -9.41
CA ASN A 238 -5.07 1.45 -10.29
C ASN A 238 -6.46 1.09 -10.85
N ALA A 239 -7.48 1.88 -10.57
CA ALA A 239 -8.86 1.64 -11.00
C ALA A 239 -9.01 1.52 -12.52
N GLU A 240 -8.30 2.34 -13.30
CA GLU A 240 -8.35 2.28 -14.78
C GLU A 240 -7.76 0.99 -15.37
N GLU A 241 -6.90 0.30 -14.61
CA GLU A 241 -6.30 -0.99 -14.98
C GLU A 241 -7.00 -2.18 -14.31
N GLY A 242 -8.20 -1.96 -13.75
CA GLY A 242 -8.96 -3.01 -13.05
C GLY A 242 -8.33 -3.44 -11.73
N GLU A 243 -7.65 -2.51 -11.03
CA GLU A 243 -7.05 -2.75 -9.71
C GLU A 243 -6.00 -3.86 -9.72
N LEU A 244 -5.27 -4.00 -10.84
CA LEU A 244 -4.26 -5.03 -11.03
C LEU A 244 -3.18 -5.01 -9.93
N GLN A 245 -3.03 -6.14 -9.25
CA GLN A 245 -2.09 -6.31 -8.16
C GLN A 245 -0.98 -7.32 -8.53
N ASN A 246 0.24 -6.80 -8.78
CA ASN A 246 1.38 -7.62 -9.20
C ASN A 246 2.09 -8.36 -8.05
N LEU A 247 1.86 -7.95 -6.79
CA LEU A 247 2.48 -8.58 -5.62
C LEU A 247 1.56 -9.66 -5.06
N VAL A 248 1.76 -10.89 -5.53
CA VAL A 248 0.90 -12.06 -5.25
C VAL A 248 0.87 -12.49 -3.79
N GLU A 249 1.95 -12.24 -3.05
CA GLU A 249 2.05 -12.56 -1.62
C GLU A 249 1.44 -11.48 -0.71
N THR A 250 0.38 -10.80 -1.17
CA THR A 250 -0.31 -9.74 -0.43
C THR A 250 -1.73 -10.16 -0.05
N LEU A 251 -2.05 -10.09 1.25
CA LEU A 251 -3.41 -10.17 1.75
C LEU A 251 -4.01 -8.76 1.80
N ILE A 252 -5.05 -8.51 1.01
CA ILE A 252 -5.75 -7.22 0.99
C ILE A 252 -7.08 -7.36 1.72
N LEU A 253 -7.27 -6.55 2.77
CA LEU A 253 -8.51 -6.45 3.52
C LEU A 253 -9.25 -5.17 3.11
N ASN A 254 -10.58 -5.18 3.24
CA ASN A 254 -11.36 -3.96 3.08
C ASN A 254 -11.14 -3.06 4.33
N PRO A 255 -10.50 -1.89 4.19
CA PRO A 255 -10.19 -1.03 5.32
C PRO A 255 -11.44 -0.53 6.07
N PHE A 256 -12.58 -0.42 5.38
CA PHE A 256 -13.83 0.03 6.01
C PHE A 256 -14.46 -1.01 6.95
N THR A 257 -14.11 -2.28 6.78
CA THR A 257 -14.60 -3.38 7.63
C THR A 257 -13.55 -3.88 8.62
N ALA A 258 -12.34 -3.31 8.59
CA ALA A 258 -11.22 -3.75 9.41
C ALA A 258 -11.26 -3.19 10.84
N GLY A 259 -12.06 -2.15 11.09
CA GLY A 259 -12.24 -1.57 12.41
C GLY A 259 -12.80 -2.59 13.39
N GLN A 260 -12.03 -2.90 14.43
CA GLN A 260 -12.45 -3.82 15.50
C GLN A 260 -13.09 -3.08 16.68
N ILE A 261 -12.66 -1.84 16.90
CA ILE A 261 -13.06 -1.01 18.05
C ILE A 261 -13.91 0.17 17.56
N ASP A 262 -13.41 0.90 16.56
CA ASP A 262 -14.01 2.11 16.03
C ASP A 262 -14.28 1.99 14.52
N ASP A 263 -15.21 2.82 14.03
CA ASP A 263 -15.46 2.94 12.59
C ASP A 263 -14.31 3.68 11.90
N VAL A 264 -13.58 2.97 11.04
CA VAL A 264 -12.40 3.49 10.33
C VAL A 264 -12.71 4.76 9.52
N PRO A 265 -13.78 4.83 8.70
CA PRO A 265 -14.16 6.06 8.02
C PRO A 265 -14.38 7.26 8.94
N GLU A 266 -15.15 7.10 10.02
CA GLU A 266 -15.43 8.18 10.95
C GLU A 266 -14.16 8.64 11.69
N MET A 267 -13.34 7.70 12.15
CA MET A 267 -12.05 7.99 12.78
C MET A 267 -11.12 8.75 11.83
N PHE A 268 -11.08 8.37 10.54
CA PHE A 268 -10.27 9.08 9.55
C PHE A 268 -10.71 10.55 9.39
N ILE A 269 -12.02 10.81 9.36
CA ILE A 269 -12.56 12.18 9.28
C ILE A 269 -12.16 12.98 10.52
N ASP A 270 -12.23 12.38 11.70
CA ASP A 270 -11.91 13.06 12.97
C ASP A 270 -10.40 13.33 13.14
N LEU A 271 -9.54 12.43 12.66
CA LEU A 271 -8.09 12.59 12.74
C LEU A 271 -7.52 13.47 11.61
N PHE A 272 -8.28 13.72 10.54
CA PHE A 272 -7.83 14.50 9.38
C PHE A 272 -7.26 15.89 9.76
N PRO A 273 -7.91 16.72 10.62
CA PRO A 273 -7.36 18.02 11.02
C PRO A 273 -5.97 17.95 11.67
N ILE A 274 -5.68 16.87 12.41
CA ILE A 274 -4.44 16.70 13.17
C ILE A 274 -3.24 16.56 12.21
N VAL A 275 -3.45 15.88 11.09
CA VAL A 275 -2.39 15.57 10.10
C VAL A 275 -2.48 16.40 8.83
N TYR A 276 -3.49 17.27 8.71
CA TYR A 276 -3.76 18.10 7.52
C TYR A 276 -2.52 18.82 6.99
N HIS A 277 -1.80 19.54 7.85
CA HIS A 277 -0.60 20.29 7.47
C HIS A 277 0.57 19.41 7.00
N LYS A 278 0.56 18.13 7.35
CA LYS A 278 1.55 17.14 6.91
C LYS A 278 1.11 16.39 5.65
N GLY A 279 -0.11 16.63 5.15
CA GLY A 279 -0.65 16.01 3.93
C GLY A 279 0.28 16.06 2.72
N PRO A 280 0.94 17.21 2.41
CA PRO A 280 1.89 17.28 1.30
C PRO A 280 3.07 16.32 1.39
N LEU A 281 3.46 15.87 2.59
CA LEU A 281 4.57 14.92 2.78
C LEU A 281 4.27 13.53 2.22
N LEU A 282 2.98 13.18 2.06
CA LEU A 282 2.58 11.90 1.49
C LEU A 282 2.80 11.83 -0.03
N GLY A 283 2.99 12.98 -0.67
CA GLY A 283 2.99 13.11 -2.13
C GLY A 283 1.59 13.33 -2.70
N ALA A 284 1.48 13.19 -4.02
CA ALA A 284 0.23 13.40 -4.76
C ALA A 284 0.18 12.46 -5.97
N PRO A 285 -0.97 12.30 -6.64
CA PRO A 285 -1.07 11.54 -7.87
C PRO A 285 -0.11 11.98 -8.97
N TYR A 286 0.16 11.09 -9.92
CA TYR A 286 1.15 11.30 -10.99
C TYR A 286 0.84 12.50 -11.91
N TYR A 287 -0.43 12.90 -12.02
CA TYR A 287 -0.90 14.03 -12.84
C TYR A 287 -0.86 15.38 -12.10
N ILE A 288 -0.39 15.40 -10.85
CA ILE A 288 -0.19 16.61 -10.04
C ILE A 288 1.32 16.81 -9.88
N THR A 289 1.82 17.97 -10.32
CA THR A 289 3.26 18.29 -10.20
C THR A 289 3.51 19.07 -8.91
N ASN A 290 2.76 20.15 -8.69
CA ASN A 290 2.83 20.99 -7.51
C ASN A 290 1.93 20.42 -6.40
N VAL A 291 2.54 19.85 -5.37
CA VAL A 291 1.82 19.32 -4.20
C VAL A 291 1.44 20.49 -3.28
N THR A 292 0.15 20.61 -2.97
CA THR A 292 -0.39 21.65 -2.08
C THR A 292 -1.12 21.00 -0.91
N ASN A 293 -1.61 21.80 0.05
CA ASN A 293 -2.43 21.28 1.16
C ASN A 293 -3.78 20.69 0.68
N THR A 294 -4.24 21.10 -0.50
CA THR A 294 -5.52 20.69 -1.12
C THR A 294 -5.36 19.59 -2.17
N ASN A 295 -4.18 19.47 -2.78
CA ASN A 295 -3.84 18.47 -3.79
C ASN A 295 -2.71 17.55 -3.31
N ASN A 296 -3.07 16.50 -2.59
CA ASN A 296 -2.18 15.46 -2.10
C ASN A 296 -2.98 14.17 -1.83
N TYR A 297 -2.29 13.07 -1.55
CA TYR A 297 -2.95 11.77 -1.29
C TYR A 297 -3.86 11.77 -0.05
N LEU A 298 -3.56 12.57 0.97
CA LEU A 298 -4.40 12.68 2.17
C LEU A 298 -5.80 13.22 1.80
N VAL A 299 -5.85 14.29 1.01
CA VAL A 299 -7.11 14.89 0.55
C VAL A 299 -7.84 13.96 -0.42
N GLU A 300 -7.13 13.37 -1.38
CA GLU A 300 -7.75 12.42 -2.33
C GLU A 300 -8.35 11.20 -1.62
N THR A 301 -7.75 10.78 -0.50
CA THR A 301 -8.28 9.73 0.37
C THR A 301 -9.52 10.20 1.10
N LEU A 302 -9.51 11.38 1.72
CA LEU A 302 -10.70 11.93 2.40
C LEU A 302 -11.90 12.01 1.46
N VAL A 303 -11.70 12.54 0.25
CA VAL A 303 -12.76 12.66 -0.77
C VAL A 303 -13.30 11.29 -1.14
N GLU A 304 -12.44 10.28 -1.32
CA GLU A 304 -12.87 8.93 -1.67
C GLU A 304 -13.62 8.24 -0.52
N ILE A 305 -13.17 8.40 0.73
CA ILE A 305 -13.84 7.86 1.91
C ILE A 305 -15.24 8.45 2.04
N VAL A 306 -15.39 9.77 1.94
CA VAL A 306 -16.70 10.44 2.06
C VAL A 306 -17.61 10.08 0.88
N LYS A 307 -17.06 9.91 -0.32
CA LYS A 307 -17.82 9.42 -1.49
C LYS A 307 -18.39 8.03 -1.29
N LEU A 308 -17.61 7.10 -0.74
CA LEU A 308 -18.02 5.71 -0.55
C LEU A 308 -18.97 5.54 0.64
N THR A 309 -18.73 6.26 1.74
CA THR A 309 -19.54 6.17 2.97
C THR A 309 -20.74 7.10 3.00
N ARG A 310 -20.75 8.17 2.18
CA ARG A 310 -21.76 9.23 2.18
C ARG A 310 -21.87 10.01 3.50
N ASN A 311 -20.82 9.98 4.33
CA ASN A 311 -20.72 10.74 5.59
C ASN A 311 -20.40 12.23 5.37
N VAL A 312 -21.20 12.92 4.55
CA VAL A 312 -20.93 14.29 4.11
C VAL A 312 -21.07 15.31 5.26
N SER A 313 -22.07 15.13 6.13
CA SER A 313 -22.35 16.05 7.23
C SER A 313 -21.19 16.16 8.22
N ARG A 314 -20.56 15.03 8.59
CA ARG A 314 -19.41 14.99 9.49
C ARG A 314 -18.21 15.68 8.86
N ALA A 315 -17.92 15.37 7.60
CA ALA A 315 -16.84 16.00 6.85
C ALA A 315 -17.05 17.52 6.68
N GLU A 316 -18.29 17.95 6.44
CA GLU A 316 -18.65 19.38 6.33
C GLU A 316 -18.38 20.13 7.63
N ILE A 317 -18.84 19.60 8.77
CA ILE A 317 -18.61 20.22 10.08
C ILE A 317 -17.10 20.30 10.37
N MET A 318 -16.39 19.20 10.16
CA MET A 318 -14.94 19.13 10.38
C MET A 318 -14.18 20.14 9.50
N LEU A 319 -14.48 20.20 8.20
CA LEU A 319 -13.80 21.11 7.27
C LEU A 319 -14.14 22.58 7.50
N LYS A 320 -15.39 22.89 7.90
CA LYS A 320 -15.77 24.26 8.28
C LYS A 320 -15.03 24.73 9.54
N ASN A 321 -14.82 23.84 10.51
CA ASN A 321 -14.02 24.13 11.69
C ASN A 321 -12.55 24.30 11.30
N LEU A 322 -12.00 23.42 10.46
CA LEU A 322 -10.62 23.56 9.97
C LEU A 322 -10.41 24.85 9.17
N ALA A 323 -11.43 25.30 8.45
CA ALA A 323 -11.40 26.51 7.63
C ALA A 323 -11.32 27.83 8.42
N THR A 324 -11.55 27.81 9.74
CA THR A 324 -11.34 29.02 10.56
C THR A 324 -9.87 29.41 10.60
N ASP A 325 -9.00 28.41 10.65
CA ASP A 325 -7.55 28.58 10.73
C ASP A 325 -6.89 28.43 9.35
N ASN A 326 -7.45 27.56 8.50
CA ASN A 326 -6.93 27.20 7.18
C ASN A 326 -7.98 27.45 6.09
N PRO A 327 -8.14 28.69 5.59
CA PRO A 327 -9.23 29.05 4.69
C PRO A 327 -9.26 28.24 3.38
N GLU A 328 -8.12 27.71 2.92
CA GLU A 328 -8.03 26.88 1.73
C GLU A 328 -8.72 25.51 1.88
N ALA A 329 -9.01 25.06 3.12
CA ALA A 329 -9.74 23.81 3.37
C ALA A 329 -11.15 23.78 2.75
N ILE A 330 -11.74 24.94 2.46
CA ILE A 330 -13.02 25.04 1.73
C ILE A 330 -12.93 24.44 0.32
N ILE A 331 -11.75 24.44 -0.32
CA ILE A 331 -11.55 23.79 -1.62
C ILE A 331 -11.82 22.29 -1.52
N ILE A 332 -11.42 21.68 -0.40
CA ILE A 332 -11.65 20.26 -0.12
C ILE A 332 -13.14 19.99 0.06
N LEU A 333 -13.84 20.88 0.75
CA LEU A 333 -15.30 20.80 0.93
C LEU A 333 -16.03 20.87 -0.43
N ILE A 334 -15.60 21.76 -1.32
CA ILE A 334 -16.13 21.86 -2.69
C ILE A 334 -15.93 20.55 -3.45
N LYS A 335 -14.73 19.94 -3.37
CA LYS A 335 -14.47 18.61 -3.98
C LYS A 335 -15.44 17.56 -3.46
N ILE A 336 -15.65 17.49 -2.15
CA ILE A 336 -16.57 16.54 -1.52
C ILE A 336 -17.99 16.78 -2.01
N PHE A 337 -18.48 18.02 -2.00
CA PHE A 337 -19.83 18.34 -2.47
C PHE A 337 -20.04 17.97 -3.94
N LEU A 338 -19.08 18.23 -4.83
CA LEU A 338 -19.16 17.82 -6.24
C LEU A 338 -19.25 16.30 -6.39
N VAL A 339 -18.45 15.56 -5.63
CA VAL A 339 -18.41 14.08 -5.69
C VAL A 339 -19.64 13.44 -5.04
N CYS A 340 -20.24 14.11 -4.05
CA CYS A 340 -21.45 13.67 -3.36
C CYS A 340 -22.75 14.24 -3.99
N ASP A 341 -22.67 14.75 -5.22
CA ASP A 341 -23.80 15.29 -6.01
C ASP A 341 -24.54 16.49 -5.33
N GLN A 342 -23.86 17.23 -4.44
CA GLN A 342 -24.33 18.49 -3.86
C GLN A 342 -23.85 19.70 -4.69
N GLU A 343 -24.25 19.73 -5.96
CA GLU A 343 -23.70 20.63 -6.99
C GLU A 343 -23.98 22.12 -6.70
N LEU A 344 -25.19 22.45 -6.22
CA LEU A 344 -25.57 23.85 -5.98
C LEU A 344 -24.73 24.50 -4.89
N ASP A 345 -24.52 23.78 -3.78
CA ASP A 345 -23.72 24.27 -2.67
C ASP A 345 -22.24 24.38 -3.06
N ALA A 346 -21.73 23.41 -3.84
CA ALA A 346 -20.38 23.45 -4.39
C ALA A 346 -20.13 24.67 -5.27
N ILE A 347 -21.03 24.96 -6.22
CA ILE A 347 -20.89 26.09 -7.14
C ILE A 347 -21.06 27.42 -6.42
N LYS A 348 -21.98 27.51 -5.47
CA LYS A 348 -22.14 28.71 -4.63
C LYS A 348 -20.87 29.00 -3.83
N LEU A 349 -20.31 27.98 -3.17
CA LEU A 349 -19.05 28.12 -2.44
C LEU A 349 -17.89 28.51 -3.37
N THR A 350 -17.81 27.89 -4.56
CA THR A 350 -16.79 28.22 -5.57
C THR A 350 -16.89 29.69 -5.98
N TYR A 351 -18.10 30.18 -6.25
CA TYR A 351 -18.35 31.58 -6.57
C TYR A 351 -17.95 32.50 -5.41
N ASP A 352 -18.35 32.17 -4.18
CA ASP A 352 -17.98 32.96 -3.00
C ASP A 352 -16.45 33.03 -2.80
N MET A 353 -15.73 31.92 -3.05
CA MET A 353 -14.27 31.88 -2.98
C MET A 353 -13.59 32.73 -4.07
N LEU A 354 -14.09 32.69 -5.31
CA LEU A 354 -13.52 33.42 -6.45
C LEU A 354 -13.88 34.91 -6.44
N SER A 355 -15.11 35.27 -6.07
CA SER A 355 -15.61 36.65 -6.09
C SER A 355 -15.10 37.48 -4.92
N GLN A 356 -14.94 36.88 -3.74
CA GLN A 356 -14.60 37.65 -2.54
C GLN A 356 -13.08 37.87 -2.38
N ASP A 357 -12.22 37.26 -3.23
CA ASP A 357 -10.75 37.29 -3.15
C ASP A 357 -10.17 36.96 -1.74
N LYS A 358 -11.01 36.49 -0.80
CA LYS A 358 -10.71 36.38 0.63
C LYS A 358 -9.64 35.34 0.96
N ILE A 359 -9.58 34.28 0.16
CA ILE A 359 -8.70 33.12 0.37
C ILE A 359 -7.38 33.28 -0.40
N ILE A 360 -7.39 34.21 -1.34
CA ILE A 360 -6.40 34.40 -2.37
C ILE A 360 -5.30 35.38 -1.89
N ASN A 361 -5.56 36.26 -0.93
CA ASN A 361 -4.63 37.33 -0.58
C ASN A 361 -3.51 36.96 0.42
N ASN A 362 -3.51 35.76 1.02
CA ASN A 362 -2.68 35.48 2.20
C ASN A 362 -1.71 34.29 2.07
N THR A 363 -1.55 33.69 0.89
CA THR A 363 -0.74 32.46 0.74
C THR A 363 0.24 32.53 -0.45
N ASN A 364 1.42 31.95 -0.27
CA ASN A 364 2.43 31.79 -1.34
C ASN A 364 1.92 30.95 -2.53
N ASN A 365 0.87 30.14 -2.32
CA ASN A 365 0.28 29.23 -3.32
C ASN A 365 -1.05 29.77 -3.88
N ARG A 366 -1.28 31.09 -3.82
CA ARG A 366 -2.50 31.78 -4.29
C ARG A 366 -2.96 31.30 -5.67
N MET A 367 -2.03 31.25 -6.62
CA MET A 367 -2.35 30.94 -8.02
C MET A 367 -2.70 29.47 -8.21
N ASP A 368 -2.07 28.56 -7.47
CA ASP A 368 -2.37 27.13 -7.52
C ASP A 368 -3.77 26.84 -6.99
N TYR A 369 -4.16 27.45 -5.86
CA TYR A 369 -5.51 27.31 -5.32
C TYR A 369 -6.59 27.90 -6.24
N LYS A 370 -6.32 29.05 -6.87
CA LYS A 370 -7.22 29.63 -7.86
C LYS A 370 -7.35 28.71 -9.08
N SER A 371 -6.23 28.21 -9.59
CA SER A 371 -6.21 27.28 -10.72
C SER A 371 -6.99 26.00 -10.42
N GLU A 372 -6.85 25.46 -9.22
CA GLU A 372 -7.58 24.27 -8.76
C GLU A 372 -9.10 24.49 -8.75
N LEU A 373 -9.57 25.61 -8.19
CA LEU A 373 -11.00 25.97 -8.20
C LEU A 373 -11.54 26.10 -9.62
N LEU A 374 -10.81 26.78 -10.51
CA LEU A 374 -11.18 26.92 -11.91
C LEU A 374 -11.19 25.55 -12.63
N CYS A 375 -10.25 24.67 -12.33
CA CYS A 375 -10.23 23.30 -12.85
C CYS A 375 -11.45 22.49 -12.38
N LEU A 376 -11.85 22.61 -11.12
CA LEU A 376 -13.06 21.95 -10.60
C LEU A 376 -14.33 22.47 -11.31
N GLN A 377 -14.42 23.79 -11.49
CA GLN A 377 -15.52 24.42 -12.21
C GLN A 377 -15.56 24.01 -13.70
N ALA A 378 -14.42 24.00 -14.38
CA ALA A 378 -14.30 23.56 -15.76
C ALA A 378 -14.68 22.08 -15.90
N GLN A 379 -14.20 21.20 -15.02
CA GLN A 379 -14.57 19.78 -15.01
C GLN A 379 -16.08 19.59 -14.86
N PHE A 380 -16.70 20.31 -13.92
CA PHE A 380 -18.15 20.28 -13.70
C PHE A 380 -18.92 20.68 -14.97
N LEU A 381 -18.49 21.74 -15.64
CA LEU A 381 -19.12 22.19 -16.88
C LEU A 381 -18.97 21.19 -18.02
N ILE A 382 -17.81 20.53 -18.13
CA ILE A 382 -17.54 19.52 -19.17
C ILE A 382 -18.37 18.26 -18.94
N ASP A 383 -18.33 17.69 -17.74
CA ASP A 383 -18.88 16.36 -17.50
C ASP A 383 -20.39 16.37 -17.22
N LYS A 384 -20.91 17.38 -16.51
CA LYS A 384 -22.31 17.41 -16.06
C LYS A 384 -23.17 18.34 -16.91
N ARG A 385 -22.70 19.56 -17.20
CA ARG A 385 -23.51 20.60 -17.87
C ARG A 385 -23.38 20.59 -19.39
N GLN A 386 -22.30 20.03 -19.92
CA GLN A 386 -21.94 20.02 -21.35
C GLN A 386 -21.89 21.42 -21.99
N ASP A 387 -21.61 22.46 -21.20
CA ASP A 387 -21.40 23.83 -21.70
C ASP A 387 -19.91 24.04 -21.97
N TYR A 388 -19.50 23.64 -23.17
CA TYR A 388 -18.10 23.69 -23.58
C TYR A 388 -17.60 25.12 -23.83
N SER A 389 -18.50 26.05 -24.20
CA SER A 389 -18.13 27.45 -24.46
C SER A 389 -17.69 28.16 -23.19
N LEU A 390 -18.43 27.97 -22.09
CA LEU A 390 -18.05 28.51 -20.80
C LEU A 390 -16.86 27.75 -20.21
N ALA A 391 -16.83 26.43 -20.36
CA ALA A 391 -15.72 25.61 -19.89
C ALA A 391 -14.38 26.02 -20.54
N GLN A 392 -14.40 26.42 -21.82
CA GLN A 392 -13.21 26.90 -22.53
C GLN A 392 -12.61 28.13 -21.86
N ASN A 393 -13.43 29.16 -21.61
CA ASN A 393 -12.99 30.41 -20.99
C ASN A 393 -12.39 30.16 -19.60
N ILE A 394 -13.02 29.28 -18.82
CA ILE A 394 -12.58 28.95 -17.46
C ILE A 394 -11.29 28.11 -17.48
N ALA A 395 -11.21 27.11 -18.37
CA ALA A 395 -10.01 26.29 -18.52
C ALA A 395 -8.82 27.12 -19.02
N GLN A 396 -9.04 28.09 -19.91
CA GLN A 396 -8.01 29.01 -20.37
C GLN A 396 -7.46 29.86 -19.22
N GLU A 397 -8.34 30.39 -18.37
CA GLU A 397 -7.94 31.13 -17.16
C GLU A 397 -7.20 30.23 -16.16
N ALA A 398 -7.59 28.96 -16.03
CA ALA A 398 -6.88 27.99 -15.20
C ALA A 398 -5.43 27.75 -15.69
N VAL A 399 -5.26 27.61 -17.01
CA VAL A 399 -3.92 27.51 -17.64
C VAL A 399 -3.10 28.77 -17.41
N ASN A 400 -3.71 29.95 -17.52
CA ASN A 400 -3.04 31.22 -17.24
C ASN A 400 -2.57 31.33 -15.78
N CYS A 401 -3.30 30.72 -14.84
CA CYS A 401 -2.92 30.70 -13.41
C CYS A 401 -1.78 29.72 -13.11
N SER A 402 -1.81 28.50 -13.67
CA SER A 402 -0.79 27.47 -13.42
C SER A 402 -0.37 26.76 -14.71
N PRO A 403 0.50 27.38 -15.53
CA PRO A 403 0.93 26.81 -16.81
C PRO A 403 1.86 25.60 -16.68
N SER A 404 2.43 25.36 -15.49
CA SER A 404 3.31 24.21 -15.22
C SER A 404 2.57 22.92 -14.87
N GLU A 405 1.28 22.99 -14.57
CA GLU A 405 0.47 21.86 -14.12
C GLU A 405 -0.13 21.10 -15.30
N PHE A 406 -0.19 19.77 -15.25
CA PHE A 406 -0.78 18.97 -16.32
C PHE A 406 -2.30 19.16 -16.44
N ARG A 407 -3.01 19.20 -15.31
CA ARG A 407 -4.47 19.17 -15.26
C ARG A 407 -5.15 20.33 -16.02
N PRO A 408 -4.76 21.61 -15.87
CA PRO A 408 -5.36 22.70 -16.64
C PRO A 408 -5.27 22.51 -18.16
N TRP A 409 -4.09 22.13 -18.67
CA TRP A 409 -3.88 21.87 -20.10
C TRP A 409 -4.69 20.68 -20.61
N TYR A 410 -4.75 19.61 -19.81
CA TYR A 410 -5.57 18.43 -20.13
C TYR A 410 -7.06 18.78 -20.26
N LEU A 411 -7.60 19.58 -19.33
CA LEU A 411 -8.99 20.02 -19.39
C LEU A 411 -9.25 20.95 -20.58
N LEU A 412 -8.35 21.89 -20.84
CA LEU A 412 -8.47 22.78 -21.99
C LEU A 412 -8.44 22.01 -23.31
N SER A 413 -7.54 21.03 -23.46
CA SER A 413 -7.47 20.16 -24.64
C SER A 413 -8.76 19.36 -24.80
N LYS A 414 -9.27 18.75 -23.71
CA LYS A 414 -10.56 18.03 -23.71
C LYS A 414 -11.72 18.94 -24.15
N VAL A 415 -11.76 20.20 -23.72
CA VAL A 415 -12.80 21.16 -24.15
C VAL A 415 -12.70 21.45 -25.65
N TYR A 416 -11.51 21.73 -26.18
CA TYR A 416 -11.32 21.98 -27.61
C TYR A 416 -11.74 20.77 -28.47
N VAL A 417 -11.45 19.55 -28.03
CA VAL A 417 -11.94 18.33 -28.69
C VAL A 417 -13.47 18.30 -28.73
N LYS A 418 -14.16 18.66 -27.62
CA LYS A 418 -15.64 18.70 -27.60
C LYS A 418 -16.24 19.86 -28.40
N LEU A 419 -15.51 20.96 -28.58
CA LEU A 419 -15.88 22.06 -29.48
C LEU A 419 -15.60 21.77 -30.96
N ASN A 420 -15.04 20.61 -31.27
CA ASN A 420 -14.63 20.21 -32.62
C ASN A 420 -13.55 21.12 -33.23
N ASP A 421 -12.78 21.80 -32.38
CA ASP A 421 -11.64 22.63 -32.76
C ASP A 421 -10.35 21.82 -32.57
N ILE A 422 -10.05 20.99 -33.56
CA ILE A 422 -9.00 19.99 -33.48
C ILE A 422 -7.60 20.62 -33.56
N GLU A 423 -7.45 21.69 -34.35
CA GLU A 423 -6.16 22.39 -34.52
C GLU A 423 -5.69 22.94 -33.17
N ASN A 424 -6.56 23.63 -32.45
CA ASN A 424 -6.25 24.13 -31.12
C ASN A 424 -6.09 22.99 -30.11
N ALA A 425 -6.91 21.93 -30.19
CA ALA A 425 -6.76 20.78 -29.31
C ALA A 425 -5.34 20.16 -29.39
N LEU A 426 -4.80 20.02 -30.60
CA LEU A 426 -3.44 19.49 -30.84
C LEU A 426 -2.35 20.45 -30.36
N LEU A 427 -2.53 21.75 -30.59
CA LEU A 427 -1.58 22.77 -30.11
C LEU A 427 -1.48 22.77 -28.58
N ILE A 428 -2.62 22.69 -27.89
CA ILE A 428 -2.70 22.61 -26.44
C ILE A 428 -2.14 21.28 -25.93
N LEU A 429 -2.42 20.16 -26.61
CA LEU A 429 -1.88 18.86 -26.24
C LEU A 429 -0.35 18.81 -26.34
N ASN A 430 0.24 19.42 -27.37
CA ASN A 430 1.69 19.54 -27.53
C ASN A 430 2.33 20.44 -26.45
N SER A 431 1.57 21.40 -25.93
CA SER A 431 2.03 22.32 -24.87
C SER A 431 1.84 21.74 -23.46
N CYS A 432 1.18 20.58 -23.34
CA CYS A 432 0.84 19.98 -22.06
C CYS A 432 2.11 19.44 -21.34
N PRO A 433 2.37 19.86 -20.09
CA PRO A 433 3.56 19.42 -19.35
C PRO A 433 3.43 17.95 -18.94
N MET A 434 4.42 17.14 -19.28
CA MET A 434 4.45 15.70 -18.96
C MET A 434 5.30 15.43 -17.72
N SER A 435 4.91 14.40 -16.95
CA SER A 435 5.64 13.95 -15.77
C SER A 435 6.29 12.58 -16.03
N PRO A 436 7.57 12.53 -16.45
CA PRO A 436 8.23 11.28 -16.81
C PRO A 436 8.73 10.47 -15.61
N LEU A 437 8.98 11.12 -14.47
CA LEU A 437 9.59 10.47 -13.30
C LEU A 437 8.56 10.01 -12.26
N LYS A 438 7.33 10.53 -12.32
CA LYS A 438 6.30 10.25 -11.32
C LYS A 438 5.41 9.13 -11.80
N GLU A 439 5.46 8.02 -11.07
CA GLU A 439 4.63 6.85 -11.31
C GLU A 439 3.45 6.84 -10.36
N LYS A 440 2.40 6.12 -10.74
CA LYS A 440 1.32 5.75 -9.82
C LYS A 440 1.83 4.85 -8.71
N TYR A 441 1.15 4.87 -7.58
CA TYR A 441 1.43 4.03 -6.44
C TYR A 441 1.13 2.55 -6.76
N VAL A 442 2.16 1.73 -6.61
CA VAL A 442 2.11 0.28 -6.79
C VAL A 442 2.90 -0.38 -5.66
N LEU A 443 2.45 -1.56 -5.22
CA LEU A 443 3.19 -2.29 -4.19
C LEU A 443 4.48 -2.86 -4.76
N LYS A 444 5.59 -2.55 -4.10
CA LYS A 444 6.92 -3.04 -4.44
C LYS A 444 7.35 -4.07 -3.41
N ARG A 445 7.88 -5.20 -3.89
CA ARG A 445 8.43 -6.25 -3.05
C ARG A 445 9.66 -5.72 -2.32
N VAL A 446 9.69 -5.88 -1.00
CA VAL A 446 10.78 -5.41 -0.15
C VAL A 446 11.97 -6.38 -0.19
N ALA A 447 11.75 -7.69 -0.13
CA ALA A 447 12.83 -8.68 -0.19
C ALA A 447 12.67 -9.58 -1.43
N PRO A 448 13.74 -9.88 -2.18
CA PRO A 448 13.64 -10.82 -3.30
C PRO A 448 13.20 -12.20 -2.79
N LEU A 449 12.49 -12.96 -3.64
CA LEU A 449 12.11 -14.32 -3.29
C LEU A 449 13.37 -15.18 -3.18
N PRO A 450 13.57 -15.90 -2.06
CA PRO A 450 14.76 -16.72 -1.89
C PRO A 450 14.91 -17.85 -2.91
N SER A 451 13.78 -18.47 -3.29
CA SER A 451 13.74 -19.48 -4.35
C SER A 451 12.35 -19.53 -4.98
N ASN A 452 12.24 -20.07 -6.21
CA ASN A 452 10.93 -20.22 -6.86
C ASN A 452 9.97 -21.13 -6.08
N ASN A 453 10.49 -22.00 -5.22
CA ASN A 453 9.72 -22.92 -4.38
C ASN A 453 9.47 -22.38 -2.97
N SER A 454 9.85 -21.15 -2.64
CA SER A 454 9.58 -20.56 -1.32
C SER A 454 8.19 -19.94 -1.22
N LEU A 455 7.50 -19.75 -2.35
CA LEU A 455 6.19 -19.13 -2.42
C LEU A 455 5.08 -20.17 -2.25
N HIS A 456 4.19 -19.91 -1.29
CA HIS A 456 3.02 -20.70 -0.99
C HIS A 456 1.76 -19.87 -1.24
N LEU A 457 1.03 -20.17 -2.32
CA LEU A 457 -0.24 -19.54 -2.68
C LEU A 457 -1.38 -20.55 -2.48
N PRO A 458 -2.08 -20.52 -1.34
CA PRO A 458 -3.22 -21.40 -1.14
C PRO A 458 -4.38 -21.00 -2.08
N LEU A 459 -5.16 -22.01 -2.47
CA LEU A 459 -6.40 -21.80 -3.22
C LEU A 459 -7.56 -21.62 -2.25
N PRO A 460 -8.28 -20.48 -2.28
CA PRO A 460 -9.49 -20.31 -1.48
C PRO A 460 -10.50 -21.42 -1.79
N ILE A 461 -10.98 -22.11 -0.75
CA ILE A 461 -12.02 -23.16 -0.87
C ILE A 461 -13.41 -22.54 -0.64
N ASP A 462 -13.46 -21.35 -0.06
CA ASP A 462 -14.70 -20.71 0.41
C ASP A 462 -15.59 -20.23 -0.75
N VAL A 463 -15.00 -19.96 -1.92
CA VAL A 463 -15.71 -19.58 -3.14
C VAL A 463 -15.11 -20.35 -4.31
N VAL A 464 -15.92 -21.20 -4.94
CA VAL A 464 -15.56 -21.94 -6.15
C VAL A 464 -16.13 -21.19 -7.35
N LEU A 465 -15.25 -20.71 -8.22
CA LEU A 465 -15.62 -20.15 -9.51
C LEU A 465 -15.11 -21.12 -10.56
N ASP A 466 -16.00 -21.78 -11.30
CA ASP A 466 -15.61 -22.82 -12.26
C ASP A 466 -14.56 -22.31 -13.26
N GLU A 467 -14.66 -21.06 -13.70
CA GLU A 467 -13.71 -20.42 -14.64
C GLU A 467 -12.31 -20.15 -14.05
N VAL A 468 -12.14 -20.19 -12.73
CA VAL A 468 -10.85 -19.90 -12.06
C VAL A 468 -10.31 -21.14 -11.37
N THR A 469 -11.17 -21.86 -10.64
CA THR A 469 -10.80 -23.04 -9.83
C THR A 469 -10.45 -24.25 -10.70
N SER A 470 -10.97 -24.32 -11.94
CA SER A 470 -10.64 -25.39 -12.89
C SER A 470 -9.41 -25.10 -13.76
N LEU A 471 -8.87 -23.87 -13.74
CA LEU A 471 -7.73 -23.51 -14.56
C LEU A 471 -6.47 -24.22 -14.10
N ASN A 472 -5.80 -24.86 -15.06
CA ASN A 472 -4.47 -25.39 -14.84
C ASN A 472 -3.44 -24.28 -15.13
N PRO A 473 -2.56 -23.93 -14.17
CA PRO A 473 -1.53 -22.91 -14.37
C PRO A 473 -0.64 -23.17 -15.59
N GLN A 474 -0.41 -24.44 -15.95
CA GLN A 474 0.39 -24.79 -17.12
C GLN A 474 -0.30 -24.40 -18.43
N ASP A 475 -1.62 -24.54 -18.50
CA ASP A 475 -2.38 -24.22 -19.70
C ASP A 475 -2.41 -22.70 -19.92
N VAL A 476 -2.58 -21.92 -18.85
CA VAL A 476 -2.46 -20.45 -18.88
C VAL A 476 -1.07 -20.00 -19.35
N GLN A 477 0.00 -20.63 -18.85
CA GLN A 477 1.36 -20.33 -19.31
C GLN A 477 1.61 -20.71 -20.77
N ASN A 478 0.96 -21.77 -21.27
CA ASN A 478 1.05 -22.18 -22.66
C ASN A 478 0.28 -21.20 -23.56
N GLU A 479 -0.89 -20.75 -23.12
CA GLU A 479 -1.70 -19.74 -23.81
C GLU A 479 -0.92 -18.43 -23.99
N HIS A 480 -0.33 -17.90 -22.91
CA HIS A 480 0.50 -16.70 -22.97
C HIS A 480 1.70 -16.85 -23.93
N ARG A 481 2.30 -18.05 -24.00
CA ARG A 481 3.40 -18.32 -24.93
C ARG A 481 2.95 -18.44 -26.39
N SER A 482 1.70 -18.82 -26.62
CA SER A 482 1.10 -18.97 -27.95
C SER A 482 0.52 -17.67 -28.54
N ALA A 483 0.45 -16.60 -27.74
CA ALA A 483 -0.11 -15.32 -28.15
C ALA A 483 0.71 -14.66 -29.28
N ASP A 484 0.03 -13.95 -30.18
CA ASP A 484 0.66 -13.23 -31.30
C ASP A 484 1.68 -12.19 -30.78
N PRO A 485 2.97 -12.29 -31.16
CA PRO A 485 3.98 -11.33 -30.77
C PRO A 485 3.63 -9.88 -31.13
N MET A 486 2.90 -9.62 -32.22
CA MET A 486 2.50 -8.25 -32.59
C MET A 486 1.50 -7.65 -31.60
N LEU A 487 0.61 -8.49 -31.03
CA LEU A 487 -0.39 -8.06 -30.06
C LEU A 487 0.22 -7.87 -28.66
N VAL A 488 1.10 -8.78 -28.24
CA VAL A 488 1.79 -8.70 -26.94
C VAL A 488 2.74 -7.51 -26.89
N ASN A 489 3.41 -7.17 -28.01
CA ASN A 489 4.40 -6.10 -28.07
C ASN A 489 3.80 -4.72 -28.43
N LEU A 490 2.49 -4.52 -28.30
CA LEU A 490 1.88 -3.20 -28.50
C LEU A 490 2.45 -2.19 -27.50
N ALA A 491 3.17 -1.19 -28.02
CA ALA A 491 3.83 -0.18 -27.18
C ALA A 491 2.84 0.65 -26.35
N ALA A 492 1.61 0.85 -26.84
CA ALA A 492 0.57 1.60 -26.16
C ALA A 492 0.19 0.99 -24.78
N SER A 493 0.28 -0.33 -24.63
CA SER A 493 0.02 -1.04 -23.37
C SER A 493 1.03 -0.69 -22.26
N ASN A 494 2.21 -0.21 -22.65
CA ASN A 494 3.27 0.18 -21.72
C ASN A 494 3.25 1.68 -21.38
N LEU A 495 2.36 2.48 -21.98
CA LEU A 495 2.24 3.90 -21.66
C LEU A 495 1.85 4.07 -20.19
N LYS A 496 2.50 5.03 -19.52
CA LYS A 496 2.30 5.32 -18.09
C LYS A 496 1.86 6.76 -17.88
N SER A 497 1.17 6.98 -16.76
CA SER A 497 0.92 8.29 -16.18
C SER A 497 0.28 9.29 -17.17
N THR A 498 0.84 10.49 -17.28
CA THR A 498 0.34 11.58 -18.14
C THR A 498 0.34 11.23 -19.63
N PHE A 499 1.29 10.39 -20.10
CA PHE A 499 1.35 9.96 -21.49
C PHE A 499 0.16 9.09 -21.88
N GLN A 500 -0.31 8.24 -20.96
CA GLN A 500 -1.51 7.42 -21.18
C GLN A 500 -2.77 8.29 -21.31
N LEU A 501 -2.92 9.29 -20.44
CA LEU A 501 -4.03 10.25 -20.50
C LEU A 501 -4.01 11.09 -21.77
N ALA A 502 -2.83 11.56 -22.19
CA ALA A 502 -2.65 12.29 -23.45
C ALA A 502 -2.97 11.41 -24.67
N TYR A 503 -2.53 10.14 -24.65
CA TYR A 503 -2.83 9.18 -25.70
C TYR A 503 -4.34 8.91 -25.81
N ARG A 504 -5.06 8.86 -24.69
CA ARG A 504 -6.53 8.75 -24.68
C ARG A 504 -7.18 9.92 -25.43
N LEU A 505 -6.76 11.15 -25.17
CA LEU A 505 -7.26 12.31 -25.92
C LEU A 505 -6.91 12.22 -27.41
N LEU A 506 -5.71 11.74 -27.76
CA LEU A 506 -5.32 11.53 -29.15
C LEU A 506 -6.23 10.50 -29.83
N THR A 507 -6.59 9.41 -29.15
CA THR A 507 -7.54 8.43 -29.69
C THR A 507 -8.94 9.02 -29.88
N GLU A 508 -9.40 9.90 -28.99
CA GLU A 508 -10.67 10.64 -29.18
C GLU A 508 -10.62 11.55 -30.41
N ILE A 509 -9.50 12.23 -30.65
CA ILE A 509 -9.30 13.07 -31.84
C ILE A 509 -9.28 12.23 -33.11
N VAL A 510 -8.56 11.10 -33.12
CA VAL A 510 -8.52 10.15 -34.25
C VAL A 510 -9.93 9.64 -34.55
N GLN A 511 -10.74 9.36 -33.53
CA GLN A 511 -12.11 8.87 -33.70
C GLN A 511 -13.01 9.87 -34.43
N ILE A 512 -12.78 11.18 -34.26
CA ILE A 512 -13.55 12.25 -34.90
C ILE A 512 -13.04 12.53 -36.32
N THR A 513 -11.73 12.62 -36.50
CA THR A 513 -11.10 13.09 -37.74
C THR A 513 -10.84 11.97 -38.76
N GLY A 514 -10.54 10.76 -38.29
CA GLY A 514 -9.90 9.71 -39.06
C GLY A 514 -8.40 9.95 -39.24
N TRP A 515 -7.65 8.87 -39.45
CA TRP A 515 -6.18 8.89 -39.47
C TRP A 515 -5.58 9.84 -40.52
N GLU A 516 -6.12 9.83 -41.75
CA GLU A 516 -5.58 10.64 -42.84
C GLU A 516 -5.79 12.14 -42.64
N ASN A 517 -6.88 12.55 -41.99
CA ASN A 517 -7.15 13.95 -41.73
C ASN A 517 -6.39 14.45 -40.51
N LEU A 518 -6.14 13.59 -39.52
CA LEU A 518 -5.28 13.95 -38.38
C LEU A 518 -3.83 14.25 -38.79
N LEU A 519 -3.34 13.59 -39.84
CA LEU A 519 -1.99 13.78 -40.35
C LEU A 519 -1.81 15.07 -41.16
N LYS A 520 -2.89 15.68 -41.62
CA LYS A 520 -2.88 16.95 -42.35
C LYS A 520 -2.92 18.10 -41.36
#